data_AF-A0A223KMG2-F1
#
_entry.id   AF-A0A223KMG2-F1
#
_cell.length_a   1.000
_cell.length_b   1.000
_cell.length_c   1.000
_cell.angle_alpha   90.00
_cell.angle_beta   90.00
_cell.angle_gamma   90.00
#
_symmetry.space_group_name_H-M   'P 1'
#
loop_
_entity.id
_entity.type
_entity.pdbx_description
1 polymer ?
#
loop_
_entity_poly.entity_id
_entity_poly.type
_entity_poly.pdbx_seq_one_letter_code
_entity_poly.pdbx_strand_id
1 'polypeptide(L)'
;MGFVHFERNIDFEDLYAERCGFKKKKKRDCICSIICDFVGETVTAVTKSGDMITGVVEHFDPRTGCVTFLIPAPMTPPMQPATQTIIGCDDIESISQEIPRTRR
;
A
#
# COMPACT_ATOMS: atom_id res chain seq x y z
N MET A 1 29.28 33.07 18.47
CA MET A 1 29.70 31.72 18.04
C MET A 1 28.43 30.93 17.82
N GLY A 2 28.17 30.55 16.57
CA GLY A 2 26.85 30.18 16.07
C GLY A 2 26.38 28.78 16.50
N PHE A 3 25.06 28.67 16.64
CA PHE A 3 24.32 27.43 16.80
C PHE A 3 24.33 26.67 15.47
N VAL A 4 24.83 25.44 15.46
CA VAL A 4 24.66 24.52 14.34
C VAL A 4 23.34 23.78 14.55
N HIS A 5 22.29 24.28 13.89
CA HIS A 5 21.08 23.52 13.63
C HIS A 5 21.43 22.44 12.60
N PHE A 6 21.51 21.18 13.02
CA PHE A 6 21.69 20.04 12.13
C PHE A 6 20.32 19.43 11.83
N GLU A 7 19.53 20.11 11.01
CA GLU A 7 18.32 19.55 10.45
C GLU A 7 18.71 18.56 9.34
N ARG A 8 18.72 17.26 9.69
CA ARG A 8 18.77 16.20 8.69
C ARG A 8 17.44 16.19 7.96
N ASN A 9 17.38 16.85 6.80
CA ASN A 9 16.44 16.51 5.74
C ASN A 9 16.80 15.09 5.27
N ILE A 10 16.16 14.09 5.87
CA ILE A 10 16.08 12.77 5.27
C ILE A 10 14.96 12.89 4.25
N ASP A 11 15.31 13.09 2.99
CA ASP A 11 14.35 13.06 1.90
C ASP A 11 13.58 11.74 1.98
N PHE A 12 12.25 11.82 2.09
CA PHE A 12 11.32 10.69 2.20
C PHE A 12 11.52 9.65 1.07
N GLU A 13 12.20 10.04 -0.01
CA GLU A 13 12.54 9.23 -1.17
C GLU A 13 13.61 8.16 -0.91
N ASP A 14 14.58 8.39 -0.03
CA ASP A 14 15.68 7.45 0.20
C ASP A 14 15.24 6.22 1.01
N LEU A 15 14.33 6.41 1.98
CA LEU A 15 13.74 5.30 2.76
C LEU A 15 12.87 4.37 1.90
N TYR A 16 12.26 4.92 0.85
CA TYR A 16 11.38 4.18 -0.07
C TYR A 16 12.13 3.24 -1.01
N ALA A 17 13.31 3.67 -1.45
CA ALA A 17 14.18 2.89 -2.32
C ALA A 17 14.79 1.68 -1.58
N GLU A 18 15.09 1.82 -0.30
CA GLU A 18 15.67 0.73 0.51
C GLU A 18 14.65 -0.34 0.92
N ARG A 19 13.40 0.05 1.21
CA ARG A 19 12.37 -0.88 1.66
C ARG A 19 11.67 -1.62 0.51
N CYS A 20 11.56 -0.97 -0.64
CA CYS A 20 10.76 -1.47 -1.77
C CYS A 20 11.53 -1.52 -3.11
N GLY A 21 12.81 -1.17 -3.14
CA GLY A 21 13.65 -1.27 -4.35
C GLY A 21 13.22 -0.35 -5.50
N PHE A 22 12.40 0.67 -5.21
CA PHE A 22 11.75 1.47 -6.24
C PHE A 22 12.70 2.53 -6.82
N LYS A 23 13.22 2.32 -8.03
CA LYS A 23 13.86 3.40 -8.81
C LYS A 23 12.78 4.11 -9.60
N LYS A 24 12.36 5.32 -9.18
CA LYS A 24 11.38 6.16 -9.89
C LYS A 24 11.74 6.27 -11.38
N LYS A 25 11.09 5.47 -12.23
CA LYS A 25 11.09 5.66 -13.68
C LYS A 25 9.71 6.17 -14.09
N LYS A 26 9.68 7.49 -14.37
CA LYS A 26 8.55 8.30 -14.89
C LYS A 26 7.32 8.39 -13.97
N LYS A 27 6.55 9.47 -14.17
CA LYS A 27 5.23 9.77 -13.58
C LYS A 27 4.37 8.49 -13.56
N ARG A 28 4.35 7.79 -12.44
CA ARG A 28 3.36 6.75 -12.14
C ARG A 28 2.33 7.32 -11.18
N ASP A 29 1.15 6.73 -11.17
CA ASP A 29 0.08 7.11 -10.25
C ASP A 29 0.59 7.10 -8.80
N CYS A 30 0.11 8.05 -7.99
CA CYS A 30 0.59 8.25 -6.63
C CYS A 30 0.44 6.98 -5.78
N ILE A 31 -0.59 6.18 -6.04
CA ILE A 31 -0.86 4.91 -5.37
C ILE A 31 0.27 3.91 -5.58
N CYS A 32 0.76 3.75 -6.82
CA CYS A 32 1.91 2.89 -7.11
C CYS A 32 3.17 3.30 -6.34
N SER A 33 3.27 4.57 -5.95
CA SER A 33 4.41 5.09 -5.20
C SER A 33 4.26 4.91 -3.68
N ILE A 34 3.06 4.66 -3.16
CA ILE A 34 2.81 4.54 -1.71
C ILE A 34 2.34 3.15 -1.27
N ILE A 35 1.93 2.29 -2.21
CA ILE A 35 1.26 1.02 -1.88
C ILE A 35 2.15 0.06 -1.09
N CYS A 36 3.47 0.20 -1.22
CA CYS A 36 4.42 -0.63 -0.50
C CYS A 36 4.40 -0.38 1.02
N ASP A 37 3.99 0.82 1.47
CA ASP A 37 3.85 1.13 2.90
C ASP A 37 2.75 0.32 3.57
N PHE A 38 1.79 -0.18 2.78
CA PHE A 38 0.65 -0.96 3.26
C PHE A 38 0.91 -2.46 3.24
N VAL A 39 2.10 -2.94 2.84
CA VAL A 39 2.41 -4.38 2.87
C VAL A 39 2.33 -4.91 4.31
N GLY A 40 1.48 -5.92 4.51
CA GLY A 40 1.15 -6.49 5.81
C GLY A 40 -0.07 -5.84 6.50
N GLU A 41 -0.56 -4.72 5.98
CA GLU A 41 -1.70 -4.00 6.51
C GLU A 41 -3.02 -4.44 5.85
N THR A 42 -4.10 -4.40 6.62
CA THR A 42 -5.45 -4.56 6.07
C THR A 42 -5.94 -3.24 5.52
N VAL A 43 -6.31 -3.22 4.25
CA VAL A 43 -6.77 -2.03 3.55
C VAL A 43 -8.03 -2.33 2.76
N THR A 44 -8.73 -1.27 2.39
CA THR A 44 -9.78 -1.29 1.38
C THR A 44 -9.31 -0.51 0.17
N ALA A 45 -9.22 -1.18 -0.98
CA ALA A 45 -8.91 -0.59 -2.26
C ALA A 45 -10.19 -0.47 -3.10
N VAL A 46 -10.37 0.67 -3.77
CA VAL A 46 -11.40 0.88 -4.79
C VAL A 46 -10.71 0.89 -6.14
N THR A 47 -11.13 0.02 -7.06
CA THR A 47 -10.61 0.00 -8.43
C THR A 47 -11.25 1.10 -9.27
N LYS A 48 -10.63 1.48 -10.39
CA LYS A 48 -11.18 2.43 -11.37
C LYS A 48 -12.49 1.94 -12.02
N SER A 49 -12.79 0.63 -11.94
CA SER A 49 -14.09 0.05 -12.34
C SER A 49 -15.18 0.22 -11.27
N GLY A 50 -14.83 0.67 -10.06
CA GLY A 50 -15.73 0.82 -8.92
C GLY A 50 -15.83 -0.42 -8.01
N ASP A 51 -15.02 -1.46 -8.25
CA ASP A 51 -14.99 -2.65 -7.40
C ASP A 51 -14.26 -2.36 -6.10
N MET A 52 -14.74 -2.94 -5.00
CA MET A 52 -14.12 -2.81 -3.67
C MET A 52 -13.43 -4.11 -3.28
N ILE A 53 -12.16 -4.01 -2.90
CA ILE A 53 -11.34 -5.11 -2.41
C ILE A 53 -10.90 -4.77 -0.99
N THR A 54 -11.33 -5.56 -0.02
CA THR A 54 -10.87 -5.46 1.38
C THR A 54 -10.05 -6.69 1.72
N GLY A 55 -8.80 -6.47 2.10
CA GLY A 55 -7.86 -7.55 2.39
C GLY A 55 -6.50 -7.05 2.87
N VAL A 56 -5.62 -7.99 3.15
CA VAL A 56 -4.22 -7.70 3.52
C VAL A 56 -3.40 -7.51 2.26
N VAL A 57 -2.60 -6.45 2.17
CA VAL A 57 -1.62 -6.33 1.08
C VAL A 57 -0.48 -7.31 1.37
N GLU A 58 -0.47 -8.44 0.66
CA GLU A 58 0.52 -9.50 0.86
C GLU A 58 1.85 -9.18 0.18
N HIS A 59 1.77 -8.62 -1.04
CA HIS A 59 2.96 -8.35 -1.84
C HIS A 59 2.73 -7.19 -2.81
N PHE A 60 3.80 -6.43 -3.10
CA PHE A 60 3.86 -5.44 -4.16
C PHE A 60 5.13 -5.63 -4.99
N ASP A 61 4.98 -5.81 -6.31
CA ASP A 61 6.12 -5.83 -7.23
C ASP A 61 6.35 -4.43 -7.83
N PRO A 62 7.42 -3.73 -7.44
CA PRO A 62 7.72 -2.38 -7.91
C PRO A 62 8.03 -2.33 -9.42
N ARG A 63 8.47 -3.44 -10.02
CA ARG A 63 8.85 -3.48 -11.44
C ARG A 63 7.62 -3.44 -12.32
N THR A 64 6.66 -4.30 -12.03
CA THR A 64 5.40 -4.45 -12.78
C THR A 64 4.30 -3.51 -12.30
N GLY A 65 4.34 -3.09 -11.04
CA GLY A 65 3.25 -2.36 -10.40
C GLY A 65 2.13 -3.27 -9.90
N CYS A 66 2.32 -4.59 -9.89
CA CYS A 66 1.30 -5.53 -9.42
C CYS A 66 1.22 -5.56 -7.89
N VAL A 67 -0.01 -5.56 -7.36
CA VAL A 67 -0.34 -5.67 -5.94
C VAL A 67 -1.12 -6.95 -5.73
N THR A 68 -0.73 -7.74 -4.72
CA THR A 68 -1.43 -8.95 -4.31
C THR A 68 -2.16 -8.70 -3.00
N PHE A 69 -3.47 -8.89 -3.01
CA PHE A 69 -4.34 -8.82 -1.83
C PHE A 69 -4.71 -10.23 -1.38
N LEU A 70 -4.54 -10.51 -0.09
CA LEU A 70 -5.10 -11.69 0.56
C LEU A 70 -6.44 -11.30 1.20
N ILE A 71 -7.53 -11.79 0.61
CA ILE A 71 -8.90 -11.60 1.10
C ILE A 71 -9.20 -12.72 2.10
N PRO A 72 -9.39 -12.41 3.39
CA PRO A 72 -9.63 -13.42 4.41
C PRO A 72 -10.96 -14.12 4.18
N ALA A 73 -11.03 -15.39 4.57
CA ALA A 73 -12.26 -16.16 4.55
C ALA A 73 -13.32 -15.52 5.46
N PRO A 74 -14.59 -15.42 5.02
CA PRO A 74 -15.67 -15.01 5.90
C PRO A 74 -15.82 -16.03 7.04
N MET A 75 -15.91 -15.54 8.28
CA MET A 75 -16.13 -16.38 9.46
C MET A 75 -17.58 -16.88 9.58
N THR A 76 -18.48 -16.41 8.70
CA THR A 76 -19.89 -16.81 8.67
C THR A 76 -20.12 -17.99 7.72
N PRO A 77 -20.86 -19.02 8.15
CA PRO A 77 -21.25 -20.12 7.26
C PRO A 77 -22.08 -19.64 6.06
N PRO A 78 -21.91 -20.24 4.87
CA PRO A 78 -20.92 -21.26 4.54
C PRO A 78 -19.50 -20.66 4.43
N MET A 79 -18.53 -21.33 5.05
CA MET A 79 -17.13 -20.89 5.07
C MET A 79 -16.57 -20.96 3.64
N GLN A 80 -16.23 -19.81 3.07
CA GLN A 80 -15.54 -19.73 1.77
C GLN A 80 -14.02 -19.73 1.99
N PRO A 81 -13.22 -20.27 1.07
CA PRO A 81 -11.76 -20.19 1.18
C PRO A 81 -11.29 -18.73 1.11
N ALA A 82 -10.16 -18.44 1.76
CA ALA A 82 -9.45 -17.19 1.51
C ALA A 82 -9.07 -17.10 0.03
N THR A 83 -9.13 -15.90 -0.53
CA THR A 83 -8.88 -15.66 -1.96
C THR A 83 -7.71 -14.71 -2.12
N GLN A 84 -6.80 -15.01 -3.05
CA GLN A 84 -5.78 -14.06 -3.49
C GLN A 84 -6.26 -13.33 -4.74
N THR A 85 -6.12 -12.01 -4.74
CA THR A 85 -6.48 -11.14 -5.87
C THR A 85 -5.25 -10.33 -6.27
N ILE A 86 -4.91 -10.34 -7.55
CA ILE A 86 -3.77 -9.61 -8.11
C ILE A 86 -4.30 -8.52 -9.04
N ILE A 87 -3.95 -7.27 -8.79
CA ILE A 87 -4.33 -6.12 -9.62
C ILE A 87 -3.15 -5.18 -9.85
N GLY A 88 -3.20 -4.37 -10.91
CA GLY A 88 -2.22 -3.29 -11.10
C GLY A 88 -2.50 -2.13 -10.13
N CYS A 89 -1.45 -1.52 -9.59
CA CYS A 89 -1.59 -0.31 -8.78
C CYS A 89 -2.15 0.88 -9.60
N ASP A 90 -1.94 0.87 -10.92
CA ASP A 90 -2.53 1.83 -11.85
C ASP A 90 -4.04 1.57 -12.08
N ASP A 91 -4.59 0.43 -11.67
CA ASP A 91 -6.04 0.15 -11.72
C ASP A 91 -6.76 0.53 -10.42
N ILE A 92 -6.01 0.91 -9.39
CA ILE A 92 -6.55 1.36 -8.11
C ILE A 92 -6.85 2.86 -8.24
N GLU A 93 -8.07 3.24 -7.87
CA GLU A 93 -8.50 4.63 -7.79
C GLU A 93 -8.22 5.22 -6.41
N SER A 94 -8.42 4.44 -5.34
CA SER A 94 -8.11 4.85 -3.97
C SER A 94 -7.78 3.67 -3.06
N ILE A 95 -7.03 3.94 -2.00
CA ILE A 95 -6.70 3.00 -0.92
C ILE A 95 -7.00 3.66 0.42
N SER A 96 -7.59 2.91 1.35
CA SER A 96 -7.96 3.38 2.69
C SER A 96 -7.61 2.35 3.74
N GLN A 97 -7.21 2.81 4.92
CA GLN A 97 -6.93 1.97 6.09
C GLN A 97 -7.73 2.54 7.27
N GLU A 98 -8.30 1.65 8.10
CA GLU A 98 -8.94 2.06 9.35
C GLU A 98 -7.88 2.38 10.41
N ILE A 99 -7.91 3.60 10.94
CA ILE A 99 -7.03 4.01 12.04
C ILE A 99 -7.81 3.90 13.35
N PRO A 100 -7.43 3.01 14.28
CA PRO A 100 -8.12 2.88 15.56
C PRO A 100 -7.99 4.19 16.35
N ARG A 101 -9.13 4.72 16.82
CA ARG A 101 -9.15 5.95 17.63
C ARG A 101 -8.45 5.71 18.96
N THR A 102 -7.25 6.24 19.14
CA THR A 102 -6.63 6.32 20.46
C THR A 102 -7.37 7.39 21.27
N ARG A 103 -8.10 7.00 22.33
CA ARG A 103 -8.61 7.96 23.32
C ARG A 103 -7.40 8.53 24.06
N ARG A 104 -7.06 9.81 23.80
CA ARG A 104 -6.15 10.59 24.63
C ARG A 104 -6.87 11.07 25.88
#